data_AF-A0A8S3I400-F1
#
_entry.id   AF-A0A8S3I400-F1
#
_cell.length_a   1.000
_cell.length_b   1.000
_cell.length_c   1.000
_cell.angle_alpha   90.00
_cell.angle_beta   90.00
_cell.angle_gamma   90.00
#
_symmetry.space_group_name_H-M   'P 1'
#
loop_
_entity.id
_entity.type
_entity.pdbx_description
1 polymer ?
#
loop_
_entity_poly.entity_id
_entity_poly.type
_entity_poly.pdbx_seq_one_letter_code
_entity_poly.pdbx_strand_id
1 'polypeptide(L)'
;MKLLLIFNLLINSFGHQGDKDVPHAIVFVHHGLHIEIQIDCKNGRNDIAGIKDVIIESALTTIVDCEDSIAAVDVYDKIQLYRNWLGLMKGNFEARLMQGHKTIVRELHPDRIYNPKTDNELRLSSRSLLFIRHVGRLLYTDVI
;
A
#
# COMPACT_ATOMS: atom_id res chain seq x y z
N MET A 1 0.13 -33.54 -1.85
CA MET A 1 0.76 -32.67 -2.86
C MET A 1 0.68 -31.18 -2.48
N LYS A 2 -0.49 -30.64 -2.14
CA LYS A 2 -0.70 -29.22 -1.76
C LYS A 2 0.14 -28.73 -0.56
N LEU A 3 0.15 -29.50 0.55
CA LEU A 3 1.00 -29.20 1.73
C LEU A 3 2.49 -29.15 1.39
N LEU A 4 2.97 -30.06 0.54
CA LEU A 4 4.39 -30.11 0.15
C LEU A 4 4.81 -28.85 -0.62
N LEU A 5 3.90 -28.31 -1.44
CA LEU A 5 4.14 -27.12 -2.24
C LEU A 5 4.18 -25.85 -1.36
N ILE A 6 3.25 -25.72 -0.42
CA ILE A 6 3.23 -24.64 0.58
C ILE A 6 4.47 -24.71 1.49
N PHE A 7 4.85 -25.92 1.92
CA PHE A 7 6.05 -26.13 2.72
C PHE A 7 7.32 -25.67 1.98
N ASN A 8 7.46 -26.00 0.70
CA ASN A 8 8.58 -25.54 -0.13
C ASN A 8 8.62 -24.01 -0.31
N LEU A 9 7.45 -23.38 -0.45
CA LEU A 9 7.33 -21.92 -0.49
C LEU A 9 7.78 -21.30 0.84
N LEU A 10 7.35 -21.87 1.97
CA LEU A 10 7.78 -21.42 3.29
C LEU A 10 9.29 -21.56 3.48
N ILE A 11 9.98 -22.55 2.92
CA ILE A 11 11.45 -22.67 3.06
C ILE A 11 12.21 -21.49 2.46
N ASN A 12 11.67 -20.84 1.43
CA ASN A 12 12.33 -19.71 0.75
C ASN A 12 11.70 -18.34 1.03
N SER A 13 10.65 -18.29 1.84
CA SER A 13 9.98 -17.04 2.21
C SER A 13 10.79 -16.14 3.15
N PHE A 14 10.44 -14.87 3.18
CA PHE A 14 10.90 -13.87 4.15
C PHE A 14 10.02 -13.85 5.41
N GLY A 15 8.74 -14.21 5.27
CA GLY A 15 7.79 -14.33 6.37
C GLY A 15 6.43 -14.87 5.88
N HIS A 16 5.45 -14.88 6.78
CA HIS A 16 4.09 -15.35 6.50
C HIS A 16 3.05 -14.70 7.42
N GLN A 17 1.78 -14.84 7.11
CA GLN A 17 0.68 -14.51 8.02
C GLN A 17 -0.22 -15.72 8.24
N GLY A 18 -0.77 -15.84 9.46
CA GLY A 18 -1.59 -16.97 9.88
C GLY A 18 -0.77 -18.08 10.52
N ASP A 19 -1.41 -19.24 10.63
CA ASP A 19 -0.76 -20.46 11.11
C ASP A 19 0.33 -20.90 10.12
N LYS A 20 1.44 -21.42 10.63
CA LYS A 20 2.55 -21.92 9.83
C LYS A 20 2.14 -23.10 8.96
N ASP A 21 1.23 -23.94 9.43
CA ASP A 21 0.78 -25.12 8.68
C ASP A 21 -0.26 -24.75 7.60
N VAL A 22 -0.99 -23.65 7.80
CA VAL A 22 -2.01 -23.15 6.87
C VAL A 22 -1.93 -21.62 6.76
N PRO A 23 -0.86 -21.08 6.16
CA PRO A 23 -0.68 -19.64 6.02
C PRO A 23 -1.72 -19.07 5.06
N HIS A 24 -2.22 -17.87 5.33
CA HIS A 24 -3.07 -17.13 4.39
C HIS A 24 -2.30 -16.10 3.57
N ALA A 25 -1.04 -15.82 3.94
CA ALA A 25 -0.11 -15.04 3.12
C ALA A 25 1.33 -15.52 3.33
N ILE A 26 2.12 -15.55 2.26
CA ILE A 26 3.56 -15.85 2.30
C ILE A 26 4.28 -14.73 1.55
N VAL A 27 5.27 -14.09 2.19
CA VAL A 27 6.01 -12.98 1.60
C VAL A 27 7.42 -13.42 1.20
N PHE A 28 7.87 -12.96 0.04
CA PHE A 28 9.19 -13.19 -0.55
C PHE A 28 9.85 -11.85 -0.84
N VAL A 29 11.18 -11.89 -1.04
CA VAL A 29 11.95 -10.73 -1.50
C VAL A 29 12.73 -11.13 -2.75
N HIS A 30 12.62 -10.34 -3.81
CA HIS A 30 13.41 -10.50 -5.03
C HIS A 30 13.85 -9.14 -5.55
N HIS A 31 15.15 -8.96 -5.81
CA HIS A 31 15.75 -7.67 -6.18
C HIS A 31 15.37 -6.51 -5.22
N GLY A 32 15.22 -6.81 -3.92
CA GLY A 32 14.84 -5.82 -2.91
C GLY A 32 13.36 -5.45 -2.88
N LEU A 33 12.52 -6.05 -3.74
CA LEU A 33 11.07 -5.85 -3.75
C LEU A 33 10.33 -7.03 -3.12
N HIS A 34 9.28 -6.72 -2.37
CA HIS A 34 8.44 -7.72 -1.73
C HIS A 34 7.35 -8.25 -2.67
N ILE A 35 7.13 -9.57 -2.59
CA ILE A 35 6.05 -10.26 -3.30
C ILE A 35 5.28 -11.08 -2.27
N GLU A 36 3.98 -10.86 -2.15
CA GLU A 36 3.09 -11.62 -1.27
C GLU A 36 2.17 -12.52 -2.09
N ILE A 37 2.25 -13.82 -1.82
CA ILE A 37 1.28 -14.80 -2.32
C ILE A 37 0.17 -14.93 -1.28
N GLN A 38 -1.06 -14.61 -1.65
CA GLN A 38 -2.21 -14.77 -0.78
C GLN A 38 -2.92 -16.09 -1.03
N ILE A 39 -3.23 -16.82 0.04
CA ILE A 39 -3.82 -18.15 -0.01
C ILE A 39 -5.19 -18.12 0.67
N ASP A 40 -6.19 -18.59 -0.06
CA ASP A 40 -7.56 -18.76 0.44
C ASP A 40 -8.25 -19.81 -0.41
N CYS A 41 -8.53 -20.98 0.15
CA CYS A 41 -9.11 -22.09 -0.61
C CYS A 41 -10.52 -21.79 -1.15
N LYS A 42 -11.26 -20.85 -0.54
CA LYS A 42 -12.60 -20.48 -1.02
C LYS A 42 -12.51 -19.61 -2.27
N ASN A 43 -11.62 -18.63 -2.26
CA ASN A 43 -11.47 -17.66 -3.34
C ASN A 43 -10.48 -18.12 -4.43
N GLY A 44 -9.45 -18.89 -4.07
CA GLY A 44 -8.47 -19.52 -4.95
C GLY A 44 -8.83 -20.95 -5.38
N ARG A 45 -10.12 -21.29 -5.45
CA ARG A 45 -10.61 -22.66 -5.71
C ARG A 45 -10.15 -23.27 -7.04
N ASN A 46 -9.77 -22.43 -8.01
CA ASN A 46 -9.28 -22.86 -9.32
C ASN A 46 -7.76 -23.11 -9.33
N ASP A 47 -7.06 -22.81 -8.24
CA ASP A 47 -5.63 -23.02 -8.10
C ASP A 47 -5.35 -24.23 -7.19
N ILE A 48 -4.40 -25.07 -7.61
CA ILE A 48 -4.05 -26.31 -6.88
C ILE A 48 -3.51 -25.97 -5.50
N ALA A 49 -2.76 -24.87 -5.33
CA ALA A 49 -2.24 -24.39 -4.06
C ALA A 49 -3.23 -23.50 -3.28
N GLY A 50 -4.37 -23.13 -3.87
CA GLY A 50 -5.37 -22.26 -3.26
C GLY A 50 -4.97 -20.78 -3.28
N ILE A 51 -4.08 -20.40 -4.20
CA ILE A 51 -3.66 -19.01 -4.39
C ILE A 51 -4.87 -18.19 -4.87
N LYS A 52 -5.20 -17.12 -4.13
CA LYS A 52 -6.26 -16.18 -4.50
C LYS A 52 -5.75 -14.93 -5.20
N ASP A 53 -4.54 -14.49 -4.86
CA ASP A 53 -3.96 -13.25 -5.36
C ASP A 53 -2.44 -13.21 -5.18
N VAL A 54 -1.79 -12.32 -5.92
CA VAL A 54 -0.36 -12.00 -5.78
C VAL A 54 -0.20 -10.49 -5.69
N ILE A 55 0.28 -10.02 -4.53
CA ILE A 55 0.50 -8.60 -4.27
C ILE A 55 1.98 -8.29 -4.45
N ILE A 56 2.27 -7.27 -5.26
CA ILE A 56 3.62 -6.87 -5.62
C ILE A 56 3.89 -5.47 -5.07
N GLU A 57 4.96 -5.34 -4.29
CA GLU A 57 5.49 -4.04 -3.90
C GLU A 57 5.99 -3.29 -5.14
N SER A 58 5.50 -2.07 -5.33
CA SER A 58 5.66 -1.36 -6.61
C SER A 58 5.94 0.13 -6.41
N ALA A 59 4.92 0.92 -6.09
CA ALA A 59 5.06 2.36 -5.87
C ALA A 59 5.78 2.64 -4.53
N LEU A 60 7.10 2.45 -4.53
CA LEU A 60 7.97 2.67 -3.36
C LEU A 60 7.98 4.15 -2.94
N THR A 61 7.95 5.03 -3.92
CA THR A 61 7.90 6.48 -3.72
C THR A 61 6.80 7.10 -4.57
N THR A 62 6.19 8.18 -4.08
CA THR A 62 5.15 8.92 -4.77
C THR A 62 5.40 10.41 -4.60
N ILE A 63 5.32 11.15 -5.70
CA ILE A 63 5.38 12.61 -5.68
C ILE A 63 3.94 13.11 -5.59
N VAL A 64 3.60 13.73 -4.46
CA VAL A 64 2.37 14.50 -4.29
C VAL A 64 2.58 15.83 -4.99
N ASP A 65 1.91 15.99 -6.11
CA ASP A 65 2.19 17.05 -7.03
C ASP A 65 1.33 18.29 -6.78
N CYS A 66 1.99 19.45 -6.68
CA CYS A 66 1.37 20.75 -6.48
C CYS A 66 1.67 21.71 -7.64
N GLU A 67 2.18 21.19 -8.75
CA GLU A 67 2.63 21.94 -9.92
C GLU A 67 1.79 21.61 -11.17
N ASP A 68 2.28 20.75 -12.07
CA ASP A 68 1.71 20.65 -13.43
C ASP A 68 0.50 19.71 -13.57
N SER A 69 0.23 18.84 -12.58
CA SER A 69 -0.93 17.94 -12.64
C SER A 69 -2.21 18.50 -12.01
N ILE A 70 -2.18 19.73 -11.52
CA ILE A 70 -3.31 20.38 -10.86
C ILE A 70 -3.52 21.80 -11.39
N ALA A 71 -4.74 22.32 -11.20
CA ALA A 71 -5.03 23.75 -11.33
C ALA A 71 -5.29 24.29 -9.92
N ALA A 72 -4.39 25.14 -9.41
CA ALA A 72 -4.55 25.81 -8.12
C ALA A 72 -4.16 27.28 -8.24
N VAL A 73 -5.16 28.12 -8.51
CA VAL A 73 -4.98 29.52 -8.95
C VAL A 73 -5.36 30.53 -7.88
N ASP A 74 -6.21 30.15 -6.92
CA ASP A 74 -6.67 31.03 -5.85
C ASP A 74 -6.38 30.49 -4.44
N VAL A 75 -6.76 31.27 -3.43
CA VAL A 75 -6.56 30.93 -2.01
C VAL A 75 -7.28 29.64 -1.61
N TYR A 76 -8.46 29.36 -2.17
CA TYR A 76 -9.26 28.19 -1.80
C TYR A 76 -8.62 26.91 -2.31
N ASP A 77 -8.09 26.93 -3.54
CA ASP A 77 -7.34 25.81 -4.11
C ASP A 77 -6.09 25.49 -3.27
N LYS A 78 -5.32 26.53 -2.89
CA LYS A 78 -4.11 26.36 -2.07
C LYS A 78 -4.44 25.82 -0.68
N ILE A 79 -5.52 26.30 -0.05
CA ILE A 79 -6.00 25.77 1.23
C ILE A 79 -6.36 24.28 1.10
N GLN A 80 -7.06 23.88 0.04
CA GLN A 80 -7.43 22.48 -0.17
C GLN A 80 -6.19 21.59 -0.34
N LEU A 81 -5.24 22.03 -1.17
CA LEU A 81 -3.98 21.34 -1.41
C LEU A 81 -3.18 21.15 -0.10
N TYR A 82 -2.99 22.22 0.67
CA TYR A 82 -2.25 22.14 1.93
C TYR A 82 -2.98 21.34 2.99
N ARG A 83 -4.32 21.37 3.02
CA ARG A 83 -5.11 20.50 3.89
C ARG A 83 -4.90 19.02 3.56
N ASN A 84 -4.90 18.67 2.27
CA ASN A 84 -4.66 17.30 1.83
C ASN A 84 -3.25 16.85 2.22
N TRP A 85 -2.24 17.67 1.93
CA TRP A 85 -0.86 17.40 2.32
C TRP A 85 -0.70 17.24 3.84
N LEU A 86 -1.32 18.12 4.63
CA LEU A 86 -1.30 18.04 6.10
C LEU A 86 -1.94 16.74 6.61
N GLY A 87 -3.07 16.32 6.03
CA GLY A 87 -3.71 15.06 6.38
C GLY A 87 -2.82 13.85 6.09
N LEU A 88 -2.11 13.86 4.95
CA LEU A 88 -1.15 12.81 4.61
C LEU A 88 0.00 12.77 5.63
N MET A 89 0.57 13.92 6.00
CA MET A 89 1.66 14.01 6.97
C MET A 89 1.23 13.64 8.40
N LYS A 90 -0.03 13.87 8.77
CA LYS A 90 -0.60 13.44 10.05
C LYS A 90 -1.06 11.98 10.07
N GLY A 91 -1.08 11.31 8.91
CA GLY A 91 -1.55 9.93 8.81
C GLY A 91 -3.07 9.77 8.97
N ASN A 92 -3.85 10.85 8.89
CA ASN A 92 -5.30 10.83 9.08
C ASN A 92 -6.09 11.30 7.86
N PHE A 93 -5.46 11.25 6.67
CA PHE A 93 -6.12 11.55 5.41
C PHE A 93 -7.17 10.50 5.06
N GLU A 94 -8.39 10.96 4.80
CA GLU A 94 -9.49 10.14 4.29
C GLU A 94 -10.10 10.76 3.03
N ALA A 95 -10.60 9.91 2.14
CA ALA A 95 -11.35 10.31 0.95
C ALA A 95 -12.73 9.63 0.96
N ARG A 96 -13.79 10.42 0.77
CA ARG A 96 -15.17 9.94 0.70
C ARG A 96 -15.61 9.89 -0.76
N LEU A 97 -16.03 8.72 -1.20
CA LEU A 97 -16.40 8.44 -2.59
C LEU A 97 -17.84 7.91 -2.65
N MET A 98 -18.65 8.42 -3.56
CA MET A 98 -19.97 7.83 -3.85
C MET A 98 -19.83 6.75 -4.93
N GLN A 99 -20.25 5.53 -4.61
CA GLN A 99 -20.38 4.43 -5.57
C GLN A 99 -21.84 3.97 -5.62
N GLY A 100 -22.59 4.46 -6.62
CA GLY A 100 -24.04 4.29 -6.69
C GLY A 100 -24.73 4.95 -5.50
N HIS A 101 -25.48 4.18 -4.71
CA HIS A 101 -26.16 4.64 -3.50
C HIS A 101 -25.35 4.44 -2.21
N LYS A 102 -24.07 4.05 -2.31
CA LYS A 102 -23.21 3.79 -1.14
C LYS A 102 -22.09 4.81 -1.08
N THR A 103 -21.81 5.29 0.12
CA THR A 103 -20.61 6.09 0.41
C THR A 103 -19.51 5.15 0.90
N ILE A 104 -18.33 5.26 0.30
CA ILE A 104 -17.12 4.52 0.66
C ILE A 104 -16.12 5.52 1.22
N VAL A 105 -15.55 5.19 2.38
CA VAL A 105 -14.44 5.94 2.97
C VAL A 105 -13.16 5.17 2.66
N ARG A 106 -12.16 5.86 2.10
CA ARG A 106 -10.81 5.34 1.88
C ARG A 106 -9.85 6.05 2.82
N GLU A 107 -8.99 5.28 3.47
CA GLU A 107 -8.02 5.76 4.45
C GLU A 107 -6.62 5.26 4.08
N LEU A 108 -5.61 5.83 4.74
CA LEU A 108 -4.23 5.36 4.60
C LEU A 108 -4.08 3.94 5.14
N HIS A 109 -3.58 3.03 4.31
CA HIS A 109 -3.35 1.63 4.71
C HIS A 109 -2.36 1.56 5.88
N PRO A 110 -2.61 0.77 6.94
CA PRO A 110 -1.63 0.54 7.99
C PRO A 110 -0.46 -0.31 7.48
N ASP A 111 0.63 -0.36 8.24
CA ASP A 111 1.75 -1.25 7.93
C ASP A 111 1.31 -2.71 7.96
N ARG A 112 1.94 -3.53 7.13
CA ARG A 112 1.72 -4.97 7.08
C ARG A 112 2.67 -5.67 8.05
N ILE A 113 2.12 -6.54 8.88
CA ILE A 113 2.87 -7.28 9.89
C ILE A 113 2.88 -8.75 9.50
N TYR A 114 4.05 -9.37 9.53
CA TYR A 114 4.24 -10.78 9.21
C TYR A 114 4.92 -11.50 10.37
N ASN A 115 4.58 -12.76 10.52
CA ASN A 115 5.35 -13.69 11.32
C ASN A 115 6.69 -13.92 10.59
N PRO A 116 7.81 -13.48 11.17
CA PRO A 116 9.13 -13.62 10.58
C PRO A 116 9.57 -15.08 10.57
N LYS A 117 10.59 -15.40 9.76
CA LYS A 117 11.32 -16.67 9.92
C LYS A 117 12.33 -16.67 11.06
N THR A 118 12.87 -15.49 11.34
CA THR A 118 13.84 -15.22 12.41
C THR A 118 13.11 -14.64 13.62
N ASP A 119 13.72 -14.59 14.79
CA ASP A 119 13.04 -14.09 16.00
C ASP A 119 12.73 -12.58 16.02
N ASN A 120 13.07 -11.82 14.97
CA ASN A 120 12.83 -10.39 14.86
C ASN A 120 11.51 -10.06 14.16
N GLU A 121 10.72 -9.14 14.71
CA GLU A 121 9.48 -8.63 14.11
C GLU A 121 9.66 -8.23 12.63
N LEU A 122 8.77 -8.72 11.76
CA LEU A 122 8.75 -8.36 10.33
C LEU A 122 7.58 -7.42 10.04
N ARG A 123 7.89 -6.13 9.88
CA ARG A 123 6.93 -5.07 9.57
C ARG A 123 7.31 -4.36 8.28
N LEU A 124 6.36 -4.28 7.35
CA LEU A 124 6.54 -3.64 6.04
C LEU A 124 5.62 -2.44 5.90
N SER A 125 6.15 -1.33 5.37
CA SER A 125 5.32 -0.17 5.02
C SER A 125 4.38 -0.55 3.89
N SER A 126 3.08 -0.36 4.08
CA SER A 126 2.08 -0.53 3.01
C SER A 126 1.84 0.75 2.22
N ARG A 127 2.57 1.83 2.58
CA ARG A 127 2.41 3.16 2.00
C ARG A 127 3.70 3.54 1.31
N SER A 128 3.53 4.21 0.18
CA SER A 128 4.61 4.84 -0.55
C SER A 128 5.27 5.95 0.28
N LEU A 129 6.59 6.10 0.14
CA LEU A 129 7.29 7.26 0.66
C LEU A 129 6.89 8.50 -0.15
N LEU A 130 6.40 9.54 0.54
CA LEU A 130 5.87 10.72 -0.11
C LEU A 130 6.92 11.82 -0.25
N PHE A 131 7.09 12.29 -1.48
CA PHE A 131 7.71 13.58 -1.80
C PHE A 131 6.62 14.59 -2.13
N ILE A 132 6.91 15.88 -2.00
CA ILE A 132 6.04 16.97 -2.47
C ILE A 132 6.75 17.73 -3.59
N ARG A 133 6.07 17.91 -4.72
CA ARG A 133 6.55 18.78 -5.81
C ARG A 133 5.91 20.16 -5.66
N HIS A 134 6.69 21.11 -5.18
CA HIS A 134 6.30 22.52 -5.12
C HIS A 134 6.34 23.16 -6.52
N VAL A 135 5.65 24.29 -6.66
CA VAL A 135 5.77 25.13 -7.86
C VAL A 135 7.18 25.71 -8.00
N GLY A 136 7.62 25.88 -9.25
CA GLY A 136 8.84 26.62 -9.56
C GLY A 136 8.78 28.12 -9.20
N ARG A 137 9.87 28.83 -9.49
CA ARG A 137 10.07 30.25 -9.10
C ARG A 137 9.33 31.29 -9.95
N LEU A 138 8.58 30.86 -10.96
CA LEU A 138 8.00 31.77 -11.96
C LEU A 138 6.68 32.41 -11.49
N LEU A 139 5.82 31.62 -10.85
CA LEU A 139 4.45 32.01 -10.55
C LEU A 139 4.37 32.71 -9.19
N TYR A 140 3.59 33.79 -9.14
CA TYR A 140 3.19 34.48 -7.93
C TYR A 140 1.69 34.31 -7.72
N THR A 141 1.23 34.48 -6.49
CA THR A 141 -0.20 34.45 -6.14
C THR A 141 -0.48 35.64 -5.23
N ASP A 142 -1.71 36.15 -5.24
CA ASP A 142 -2.18 37.20 -4.34
C ASP A 142 -2.56 36.69 -2.93
N VAL A 143 -2.32 35.41 -2.65
CA VAL A 143 -2.61 34.78 -1.35
C VAL A 143 -1.80 35.41 -0.21
N ILE A 144 -0.59 35.91 -0.51
CA ILE A 144 0.27 36.72 0.37
C ILE A 144 1.07 37.69 -0.49
#